data_AF-A0A317HFS3-F1
#
_entry.id   AF-A0A317HFS3-F1
#
_cell.length_a   1.000
_cell.length_b   1.000
_cell.length_c   1.000
_cell.angle_alpha   90.00
_cell.angle_beta   90.00
_cell.angle_gamma   90.00
#
_symmetry.space_group_name_H-M   'P 1'
#
loop_
_entity.id
_entity.type
_entity.pdbx_description
1 polymer ?
#
loop_
_entity_poly.entity_id
_entity_poly.type
_entity_poly.pdbx_seq_one_letter_code
_entity_poly.pdbx_strand_id
1 'polypeptide(L)'
;DDRFGLRQPVKREQTLAPQGWLLDVVPRMEGTSDVRLMLNLLDASIEQLQQTLSERVTRVVRDIILGEVVSHLVEQLLRAHKIIEELNERLVTARFFARNTRFSLKLSVRLSRLPDVPFDHVTIATALLEHGRAMPARVQAQLTAIFAGWLDEQMNGEVQPSVEALVEQLDYRRWVDISLLHSDDLDSRVRPWDSAVSGFGSGGEQRVPVYVLLLTAAAMQFAVSEAPLRLLMHDEAFARMDQRNADLVVRFAQQLGVGLVIASPNLDLFAEGVTYATAYRLRQMPNGHIAREALHLKAAPAPDVEMADNSNR
;
A
#
# COMPACT_ATOMS: atom_id res chain seq x y z
N ASP A 1 -22.51 85.46 45.01
CA ASP A 1 -21.05 85.29 44.93
C ASP A 1 -20.66 83.96 44.30
N ASP A 2 -20.40 84.01 42.99
CA ASP A 2 -19.06 83.77 42.45
C ASP A 2 -18.34 82.43 42.81
N ARG A 3 -18.35 81.47 41.87
CA ARG A 3 -17.26 81.30 40.88
C ARG A 3 -17.29 79.93 40.20
N PHE A 4 -17.30 80.00 38.86
CA PHE A 4 -16.95 78.93 37.94
C PHE A 4 -15.54 78.38 38.21
N GLY A 5 -15.39 77.05 38.08
CA GLY A 5 -14.11 76.36 38.08
C GLY A 5 -14.19 75.06 37.28
N LEU A 6 -13.95 75.15 35.97
CA LEU A 6 -13.76 74.03 35.06
C LEU A 6 -12.67 73.08 35.61
N ARG A 7 -13.00 71.80 35.81
CA ARG A 7 -12.00 70.72 35.96
C ARG A 7 -12.15 69.71 34.82
N GLN A 8 -11.00 69.38 34.24
CA GLN A 8 -10.77 68.64 32.98
C GLN A 8 -11.31 67.20 33.01
N PRO A 9 -11.62 66.60 31.84
CA PRO A 9 -12.04 65.20 31.78
C PRO A 9 -10.89 64.29 32.20
N VAL A 10 -11.16 63.44 33.18
CA VAL A 10 -10.26 62.35 33.60
C VAL A 10 -10.07 61.40 32.41
N LYS A 11 -8.82 61.22 31.97
CA LYS A 11 -8.43 60.20 31.00
C LYS A 11 -8.91 58.83 31.49
N ARG A 12 -9.82 58.19 30.77
CA ARG A 12 -10.13 56.77 30.95
C ARG A 12 -8.89 55.96 30.57
N GLU A 13 -8.38 55.17 31.50
CA GLU A 13 -7.42 54.12 31.21
C GLU A 13 -8.07 53.12 30.24
N GLN A 14 -7.50 53.04 29.03
CA GLN A 14 -7.82 52.00 28.07
C GLN A 14 -7.19 50.70 28.57
N THR A 15 -8.00 49.85 29.19
CA THR A 15 -7.61 48.46 29.39
C THR A 15 -7.81 47.76 28.05
N LEU A 16 -6.71 47.43 27.38
CA LEU A 16 -6.68 46.72 26.10
C LEU A 16 -7.37 45.35 26.25
N ALA A 17 -8.56 45.21 25.68
CA ALA A 17 -9.18 43.92 25.43
C ALA A 17 -8.48 43.21 24.25
N PRO A 18 -8.43 41.86 24.22
CA PRO A 18 -7.75 41.11 23.17
C PRO A 18 -8.40 41.39 21.81
N GLN A 19 -7.55 41.55 20.79
CA GLN A 19 -7.97 41.96 19.45
C GLN A 19 -8.85 40.90 18.78
N GLY A 20 -10.11 41.25 18.53
CA GLY A 20 -11.02 40.50 17.67
C GLY A 20 -12.45 40.50 18.19
N TRP A 21 -13.31 41.32 17.57
CA TRP A 21 -14.77 41.39 17.75
C TRP A 21 -15.25 42.15 19.01
N LEU A 22 -14.90 43.44 19.11
CA LEU A 22 -15.77 44.39 19.81
C LEU A 22 -16.72 44.98 18.77
N LEU A 23 -17.96 44.51 18.71
CA LEU A 23 -19.03 45.21 18.01
C LEU A 23 -19.32 46.46 18.86
N ASP A 24 -18.67 47.58 18.54
CA ASP A 24 -18.90 48.88 19.17
C ASP A 24 -20.25 49.43 18.69
N VAL A 25 -21.32 48.79 19.13
CA VAL A 25 -22.68 49.31 18.96
C VAL A 25 -22.90 50.26 20.12
N VAL A 26 -22.60 51.54 19.92
CA VAL A 26 -23.04 52.61 20.81
C VAL A 26 -24.30 53.23 20.19
N PRO A 27 -25.52 52.73 20.49
CA PRO A 27 -26.71 53.43 20.07
C PRO A 27 -26.98 54.55 21.08
N ARG A 28 -27.05 55.80 20.60
CA ARG A 28 -27.78 56.85 21.33
C ARG A 28 -29.26 56.53 21.21
N MET A 29 -29.83 55.97 22.27
CA MET A 29 -31.20 55.44 22.28
C MET A 29 -32.20 56.52 22.67
N GLU A 30 -33.14 56.83 21.78
CA GLU A 30 -34.39 57.54 22.10
C GLU A 30 -35.57 56.84 21.39
N GLY A 31 -36.12 55.78 22.00
CA GLY A 31 -37.43 55.23 21.64
C GLY A 31 -37.52 53.70 21.40
N THR A 32 -38.72 53.15 21.51
CA THR A 32 -39.04 51.71 21.37
C THR A 32 -38.83 51.12 19.97
N SER A 33 -38.71 51.97 18.95
CA SER A 33 -38.43 51.56 17.57
C SER A 33 -36.97 51.10 17.36
N ASP A 34 -36.03 51.59 18.20
CA ASP A 34 -34.61 51.24 18.13
C ASP A 34 -34.29 49.85 18.66
N VAL A 35 -35.04 49.37 19.66
CA VAL A 35 -34.80 48.05 20.27
C VAL A 35 -35.09 46.92 19.28
N ARG A 36 -36.14 47.06 18.46
CA ARG A 36 -36.47 46.06 17.41
C ARG A 36 -35.43 46.01 16.29
N LEU A 37 -34.90 47.17 15.89
CA LEU A 37 -33.82 47.23 14.91
C LEU A 37 -32.53 46.58 15.44
N MET A 38 -32.23 46.79 16.73
CA MET A 38 -31.07 46.19 17.38
C MET A 38 -31.23 44.66 17.55
N LEU A 39 -32.43 44.16 17.86
CA LEU A 39 -32.70 42.72 17.90
C LEU A 39 -32.53 42.08 16.53
N ASN A 40 -33.07 42.68 15.47
CA ASN A 40 -32.89 42.17 14.10
C ASN A 40 -31.41 42.15 13.66
N LEU A 41 -30.62 43.16 14.05
CA LEU A 41 -29.18 43.20 13.80
C LEU A 41 -28.43 42.10 14.56
N LEU A 42 -28.80 41.85 15.82
CA LEU A 42 -28.23 40.77 16.61
C LEU A 42 -28.60 39.40 16.04
N ASP A 43 -29.85 39.19 15.63
CA ASP A 43 -30.30 37.93 15.01
C ASP A 43 -29.56 37.68 13.68
N ALA A 44 -29.44 38.69 12.82
CA ALA A 44 -28.66 38.59 11.59
C ALA A 44 -27.17 38.31 11.87
N SER A 45 -26.60 38.89 12.93
CA SER A 45 -25.22 38.63 13.33
C SER A 45 -25.05 37.20 13.88
N ILE A 46 -26.03 36.70 14.63
CA ILE A 46 -26.05 35.31 15.13
C ILE A 46 -26.13 34.34 13.96
N GLU A 47 -26.98 34.59 12.96
CA GLU A 47 -27.07 33.77 11.75
C GLU A 47 -25.75 33.77 10.97
N GLN A 48 -25.13 34.93 10.77
CA GLN A 48 -23.81 35.01 10.13
C GLN A 48 -22.73 34.25 10.89
N LEU A 49 -22.70 34.36 12.22
CA LEU A 49 -21.74 33.64 13.06
C LEU A 49 -21.98 32.13 13.01
N GLN A 50 -23.24 31.68 13.01
CA GLN A 50 -23.60 30.27 12.88
C GLN A 50 -23.20 29.70 11.53
N GLN A 51 -23.42 30.43 10.44
CA GLN A 51 -22.95 30.04 9.09
C GLN A 51 -21.42 29.93 9.04
N THR A 52 -20.72 30.96 9.51
CA THR A 52 -19.24 30.98 9.53
C THR A 52 -18.67 29.84 10.38
N LEU A 53 -19.28 29.58 11.54
CA LEU A 53 -18.87 28.48 12.41
C LEU A 53 -19.12 27.13 11.75
N SER A 54 -20.28 26.94 11.11
CA SER A 54 -20.63 25.72 10.40
C SER A 54 -19.68 25.42 9.24
N GLU A 55 -19.35 26.43 8.43
CA GLU A 55 -18.35 26.33 7.36
C GLU A 55 -16.98 25.95 7.91
N ARG A 56 -16.56 26.59 9.00
CA ARG A 56 -15.26 26.33 9.63
C ARG A 56 -15.17 24.93 10.23
N VAL A 57 -16.23 24.46 10.91
CA VAL A 57 -16.30 23.09 11.45
C VAL A 57 -16.25 22.07 10.31
N THR A 58 -17.01 22.31 9.24
CA THR A 58 -17.03 21.43 8.06
C THR A 58 -15.64 21.32 7.42
N ARG A 59 -14.93 22.44 7.30
CA ARG A 59 -13.55 22.46 6.79
C ARG A 59 -12.60 21.66 7.68
N VAL A 60 -12.64 21.87 8.99
CA VAL A 60 -11.76 21.14 9.93
C VAL A 60 -12.03 19.64 9.91
N VAL A 61 -13.30 19.23 9.93
CA VAL A 61 -13.67 17.80 9.86
C VAL A 61 -13.19 17.18 8.55
N ARG A 62 -13.37 17.89 7.44
CA ARG A 62 -12.87 17.45 6.13
C ARG A 62 -11.35 17.26 6.14
N ASP A 63 -10.61 18.25 6.65
CA ASP A 63 -9.15 18.20 6.68
C ASP A 63 -8.64 17.03 7.55
N ILE A 64 -9.32 16.73 8.66
CA ILE A 64 -9.02 15.57 9.50
C ILE A 64 -9.26 14.26 8.74
N ILE A 65 -10.45 14.10 8.14
CA ILE A 65 -10.80 12.89 7.37
C ILE A 65 -9.83 12.67 6.21
N LEU A 66 -9.53 13.73 5.44
CA LEU A 66 -8.57 13.66 4.35
C LEU A 66 -7.17 13.31 4.87
N GLY A 67 -6.74 13.90 5.99
CA GLY A 67 -5.48 13.54 6.62
C GLY A 67 -5.40 12.06 6.97
N GLU A 68 -6.46 11.48 7.52
CA GLU A 68 -6.54 10.04 7.82
C GLU A 68 -6.51 9.17 6.56
N VAL A 69 -7.29 9.53 5.54
CA VAL A 69 -7.32 8.80 4.25
C VAL A 69 -5.95 8.78 3.59
N VAL A 70 -5.29 9.94 3.51
CA VAL A 70 -3.94 10.07 2.94
C VAL A 70 -2.93 9.23 3.72
N SER A 71 -3.00 9.30 5.05
CA SER A 71 -2.12 8.51 5.92
C SER A 71 -2.27 7.01 5.66
N HIS A 72 -3.51 6.54 5.55
CA HIS A 72 -3.80 5.14 5.29
C HIS A 72 -3.31 4.70 3.90
N LEU A 73 -3.52 5.51 2.85
CA LEU A 73 -3.07 5.19 1.49
C LEU A 73 -1.54 5.06 1.40
N VAL A 74 -0.83 5.96 2.08
CA VAL A 74 0.63 5.94 2.18
C VAL A 74 1.11 4.69 2.93
N GLU A 75 0.46 4.36 4.04
CA GLU A 75 0.80 3.16 4.82
C GLU A 75 0.64 1.89 3.96
N GLN A 76 -0.42 1.79 3.16
CA GLN A 76 -0.61 0.65 2.25
C GLN A 76 0.49 0.58 1.19
N LEU A 77 0.93 1.71 0.63
CA LEU A 77 2.03 1.75 -0.34
C LEU A 77 3.37 1.34 0.28
N LEU A 78 3.66 1.80 1.50
CA LEU A 78 4.84 1.38 2.25
C LEU A 78 4.81 -0.12 2.56
N ARG A 79 3.65 -0.65 2.97
CA ARG A 79 3.47 -2.08 3.20
C ARG A 79 3.73 -2.89 1.93
N ALA A 80 3.19 -2.47 0.79
CA ALA A 80 3.41 -3.12 -0.49
C ALA A 80 4.89 -3.09 -0.91
N HIS A 81 5.57 -1.95 -0.71
CA HIS A 81 7.00 -1.82 -0.97
C HIS A 81 7.83 -2.79 -0.12
N LYS A 82 7.57 -2.85 1.18
CA LYS A 82 8.25 -3.74 2.11
C LYS A 82 8.07 -5.21 1.75
N ILE A 83 6.85 -5.62 1.37
CA ILE A 83 6.59 -6.99 0.91
C ILE A 83 7.46 -7.31 -0.33
N ILE A 84 7.59 -6.37 -1.27
CA ILE A 84 8.40 -6.56 -2.48
C ILE A 84 9.90 -6.63 -2.14
N GLU A 85 10.39 -5.82 -1.20
CA GLU A 85 11.77 -5.91 -0.70
C GLU A 85 12.05 -7.28 -0.08
N GLU A 86 11.19 -7.75 0.83
CA GLU A 86 11.33 -9.07 1.47
C GLU A 86 11.28 -10.22 0.45
N LEU A 87 10.49 -10.09 -0.61
CA LEU A 87 10.44 -11.06 -1.71
C LEU A 87 11.72 -11.00 -2.56
N ASN A 88 12.25 -9.80 -2.81
CA ASN A 88 13.49 -9.60 -3.54
C ASN A 88 14.69 -10.20 -2.80
N GLU A 89 14.75 -10.09 -1.48
CA GLU A 89 15.80 -10.75 -0.67
C GLU A 89 15.81 -12.26 -0.90
N ARG A 90 14.63 -12.89 -0.98
CA ARG A 90 14.50 -14.32 -1.25
C ARG A 90 14.84 -14.66 -2.70
N LEU A 91 14.34 -13.86 -3.66
CA LEU A 91 14.61 -14.02 -5.10
C LEU A 91 16.09 -13.89 -5.46
N VAL A 92 16.83 -12.98 -4.82
CA VAL A 92 18.27 -12.77 -5.04
C VAL A 92 19.10 -13.95 -4.53
N THR A 93 18.56 -14.82 -3.67
CA THR A 93 19.26 -16.08 -3.33
C THR A 93 19.02 -17.17 -4.38
N ALA A 94 17.91 -17.10 -5.10
CA ALA A 94 17.60 -18.06 -6.14
C ALA A 94 18.41 -17.78 -7.42
N ARG A 95 18.93 -18.84 -8.02
CA ARG A 95 19.65 -18.80 -9.29
C ARG A 95 19.01 -19.77 -10.24
N PHE A 96 18.44 -19.26 -11.33
CA PHE A 96 17.69 -20.05 -12.29
C PHE A 96 18.49 -20.29 -13.57
N PHE A 97 18.18 -21.39 -14.27
CA PHE A 97 18.82 -21.83 -15.52
C PHE A 97 20.32 -22.11 -15.43
N ALA A 98 20.90 -22.55 -16.55
CA ALA A 98 22.34 -22.78 -16.68
C ALA A 98 23.17 -21.48 -16.61
N ARG A 99 22.59 -20.34 -17.00
CA ARG A 99 23.25 -19.01 -17.00
C ARG A 99 23.16 -18.26 -15.67
N ASN A 100 22.67 -18.92 -14.62
CA ASN A 100 22.60 -18.34 -13.27
C ASN A 100 21.75 -17.04 -13.23
N THR A 101 20.68 -16.99 -14.02
CA THR A 101 19.80 -15.83 -14.13
C THR A 101 19.17 -15.52 -12.78
N ARG A 102 19.15 -14.22 -12.47
CA ARG A 102 18.57 -13.65 -11.26
C ARG A 102 17.32 -12.90 -11.64
N PHE A 103 16.27 -13.10 -10.88
CA PHE A 103 15.03 -12.35 -11.00
C PHE A 103 14.91 -11.36 -9.85
N SER A 104 14.30 -10.22 -10.14
CA SER A 104 13.91 -9.24 -9.12
C SER A 104 12.61 -8.58 -9.54
N LEU A 105 11.87 -8.07 -8.57
CA LEU A 105 10.64 -7.33 -8.77
C LEU A 105 10.93 -5.86 -8.58
N LYS A 106 10.37 -5.03 -9.44
CA LYS A 106 10.42 -3.58 -9.29
C LYS A 106 9.01 -3.05 -9.20
N LEU A 107 8.70 -2.41 -8.06
CA LEU A 107 7.55 -1.54 -7.94
C LEU A 107 7.89 -0.20 -8.60
N SER A 108 7.10 0.18 -9.61
CA SER A 108 7.21 1.46 -10.30
C SER A 108 5.87 2.17 -10.23
N VAL A 109 5.86 3.48 -10.05
CA VAL A 109 4.61 4.27 -10.07
C VAL A 109 4.22 4.55 -11.53
N ARG A 110 2.97 4.25 -11.91
CA ARG A 110 2.45 4.51 -13.26
C ARG A 110 1.82 5.89 -13.35
N LEU A 111 2.57 6.84 -13.89
CA LEU A 111 2.17 8.25 -13.98
C LEU A 111 0.96 8.51 -14.89
N SER A 112 0.73 7.68 -15.91
CA SER A 112 -0.32 7.87 -16.93
C SER A 112 -1.69 7.28 -16.57
N ARG A 113 -1.79 6.55 -15.46
CA ARG A 113 -3.03 5.91 -14.98
C ARG A 113 -3.61 6.55 -13.74
N LEU A 114 -2.95 7.60 -13.29
CA LEU A 114 -3.51 8.51 -12.32
C LEU A 114 -4.66 9.25 -13.02
N PRO A 115 -5.76 9.51 -12.32
CA PRO A 115 -6.70 10.52 -12.77
C PRO A 115 -5.95 11.86 -12.90
N ASP A 116 -6.50 12.86 -13.60
CA ASP A 116 -5.99 14.25 -13.63
C ASP A 116 -6.10 14.89 -12.24
N VAL A 117 -5.43 14.29 -11.27
CA VAL A 117 -5.26 14.76 -9.92
C VAL A 117 -3.88 15.40 -9.90
N PRO A 118 -3.72 16.63 -9.37
CA PRO A 118 -2.42 17.26 -9.21
C PRO A 118 -1.65 16.63 -8.04
N PHE A 119 -1.65 15.31 -7.94
CA PHE A 119 -0.66 14.61 -7.17
C PHE A 119 0.66 14.77 -7.88
N ASP A 120 1.48 15.68 -7.38
CA ASP A 120 2.90 15.61 -7.66
C ASP A 120 3.48 14.37 -6.95
N HIS A 121 3.32 13.21 -7.60
CA HIS A 121 3.86 11.95 -7.12
C HIS A 121 5.38 11.88 -7.22
N VAL A 122 6.08 12.88 -7.75
CA VAL A 122 7.51 13.01 -7.48
C VAL A 122 7.69 13.17 -5.98
N THR A 123 6.86 13.95 -5.29
CA THR A 123 6.94 14.12 -3.84
C THR A 123 6.55 12.84 -3.07
N ILE A 124 5.53 12.10 -3.50
CA ILE A 124 5.15 10.81 -2.87
C ILE A 124 6.17 9.72 -3.18
N ALA A 125 6.58 9.56 -4.44
CA ALA A 125 7.58 8.56 -4.84
C ALA A 125 8.94 8.87 -4.21
N THR A 126 9.34 10.14 -4.14
CA THR A 126 10.55 10.56 -3.42
C THR A 126 10.39 10.30 -1.93
N ALA A 127 9.26 10.63 -1.30
CA ALA A 127 9.03 10.32 0.11
C ALA A 127 8.94 8.80 0.41
N LEU A 128 8.36 8.00 -0.48
CA LEU A 128 8.28 6.54 -0.36
C LEU A 128 9.65 5.88 -0.59
N LEU A 129 10.44 6.38 -1.54
CA LEU A 129 11.78 5.87 -1.87
C LEU A 129 12.86 6.36 -0.89
N GLU A 130 12.74 7.58 -0.35
CA GLU A 130 13.72 8.17 0.58
C GLU A 130 13.43 7.83 2.05
N HIS A 131 12.17 7.57 2.42
CA HIS A 131 11.77 7.45 3.83
C HIS A 131 11.01 6.17 4.16
N GLY A 132 11.46 5.02 3.66
CA GLY A 132 10.87 3.68 3.85
C GLY A 132 10.59 3.20 5.29
N ARG A 133 10.61 4.08 6.31
CA ARG A 133 10.22 3.80 7.70
C ARG A 133 9.17 4.74 8.31
N ALA A 134 8.97 5.97 7.81
CA ALA A 134 7.93 6.88 8.29
C ALA A 134 7.77 8.12 7.38
N MET A 135 6.53 8.50 7.06
CA MET A 135 6.26 9.73 6.32
C MET A 135 6.50 10.97 7.21
N PRO A 136 7.31 11.95 6.78
CA PRO A 136 7.46 13.20 7.51
C PRO A 136 6.14 13.97 7.57
N ALA A 137 5.82 14.57 8.72
CA ALA A 137 4.59 15.35 8.92
C ALA A 137 4.41 16.48 7.89
N ARG A 138 5.52 17.06 7.41
CA ARG A 138 5.50 18.07 6.35
C ARG A 138 4.98 17.51 5.01
N VAL A 139 5.40 16.30 4.65
CA VAL A 139 4.95 15.64 3.42
C VAL A 139 3.47 15.27 3.56
N GLN A 140 3.06 14.72 4.71
CA GLN A 140 1.66 14.41 5.00
C GLN A 140 0.74 15.64 4.87
N ALA A 141 1.16 16.79 5.43
CA ALA A 141 0.40 18.04 5.31
C ALA A 141 0.31 18.53 3.85
N GLN A 142 1.40 18.43 3.09
CA GLN A 142 1.41 18.78 1.67
C GLN A 142 0.46 17.89 0.87
N LEU A 143 0.47 16.57 1.11
CA LEU A 143 -0.43 15.64 0.45
C LEU A 143 -1.89 15.93 0.82
N THR A 144 -2.18 16.11 2.11
CA THR A 144 -3.54 16.44 2.56
C THR A 144 -4.08 17.69 1.87
N ALA A 145 -3.25 18.73 1.72
CA ALA A 145 -3.63 19.96 1.00
C ALA A 145 -3.89 19.72 -0.50
N ILE A 146 -3.08 18.88 -1.15
CA ILE A 146 -3.29 18.51 -2.55
C ILE A 146 -4.60 17.73 -2.73
N PHE A 147 -4.87 16.73 -1.88
CA PHE A 147 -6.11 15.95 -1.91
C PHE A 147 -7.34 16.84 -1.65
N ALA A 148 -7.23 17.80 -0.73
CA ALA A 148 -8.29 18.77 -0.46
C ALA A 148 -8.59 19.63 -1.67
N GLY A 149 -7.55 20.17 -2.33
CA GLY A 149 -7.71 20.96 -3.56
C GLY A 149 -8.34 20.17 -4.70
N TRP A 150 -7.90 18.93 -4.92
CA TRP A 150 -8.53 18.05 -5.90
C TRP A 150 -10.00 17.77 -5.59
N LEU A 151 -10.33 17.47 -4.33
CA LEU A 151 -11.72 17.22 -3.94
C LEU A 151 -12.60 18.45 -4.18
N ASP A 152 -12.07 19.65 -3.92
CA ASP A 152 -12.76 20.91 -4.22
C ASP A 152 -12.98 21.10 -5.73
N GLU A 153 -12.00 20.80 -6.58
CA GLU A 153 -12.16 20.84 -8.04
C GLU A 153 -13.24 19.87 -8.52
N GLN A 154 -13.26 18.66 -7.97
CA GLN A 154 -14.25 17.65 -8.30
C GLN A 154 -15.67 18.05 -7.84
N MET A 155 -15.79 18.65 -6.66
CA MET A 155 -17.09 19.10 -6.14
C MET A 155 -17.63 20.35 -6.84
N ASN A 156 -16.73 21.21 -7.35
CA ASN A 156 -17.09 22.45 -8.06
C ASN A 156 -17.27 22.26 -9.57
N GLY A 157 -17.01 21.05 -10.10
CA GLY A 157 -17.26 20.72 -11.50
C GLY A 157 -18.75 20.71 -11.87
N GLU A 158 -19.05 20.84 -13.17
CA GLU A 158 -20.44 20.81 -13.69
C GLU A 158 -21.19 19.52 -13.34
N VAL A 159 -20.46 18.42 -13.18
CA VAL A 159 -20.97 17.11 -12.76
C VAL A 159 -20.19 16.67 -11.53
N GLN A 160 -20.87 16.57 -10.40
CA GLN A 160 -20.26 16.01 -9.19
C GLN A 160 -20.03 14.51 -9.39
N PRO A 161 -18.82 14.01 -9.11
CA PRO A 161 -18.54 12.58 -9.24
C PRO A 161 -19.33 11.79 -8.19
N SER A 162 -19.69 10.57 -8.55
CA SER A 162 -20.29 9.64 -7.60
C SER A 162 -19.25 9.20 -6.55
N VAL A 163 -19.73 8.69 -5.42
CA VAL A 163 -18.86 8.15 -4.36
C VAL A 163 -17.99 7.02 -4.90
N GLU A 164 -18.54 6.18 -5.79
CA GLU A 164 -17.83 5.07 -6.42
C GLU A 164 -16.67 5.58 -7.29
N ALA A 165 -16.89 6.64 -8.07
CA ALA A 165 -15.86 7.24 -8.89
C ALA A 165 -14.72 7.84 -8.04
N LEU A 166 -15.05 8.47 -6.90
CA LEU A 166 -14.03 8.96 -5.96
C LEU A 166 -13.24 7.81 -5.33
N VAL A 167 -13.91 6.75 -4.87
CA VAL A 167 -13.25 5.56 -4.30
C VAL A 167 -12.34 4.89 -5.33
N GLU A 168 -12.76 4.80 -6.58
CA GLU A 168 -11.99 4.23 -7.68
C GLU A 168 -10.69 5.02 -7.95
N GLN A 169 -10.75 6.35 -7.84
CA GLN A 169 -9.57 7.22 -7.99
C GLN A 169 -8.60 7.12 -6.80
N LEU A 170 -9.13 6.87 -5.60
CA LEU A 170 -8.36 6.65 -4.37
C LEU A 170 -7.78 5.23 -4.25
N ASP A 171 -8.03 4.35 -5.22
CA ASP A 171 -7.46 3.00 -5.22
C ASP A 171 -5.96 3.02 -5.58
N TYR A 172 -5.11 2.98 -4.55
CA TYR A 172 -3.65 3.03 -4.68
C TYR A 172 -3.07 1.94 -5.59
N ARG A 173 -3.77 0.82 -5.77
CA ARG A 173 -3.32 -0.30 -6.61
C ARG A 173 -3.24 0.08 -8.09
N ARG A 174 -3.99 1.11 -8.51
CA ARG A 174 -3.98 1.62 -9.89
C ARG A 174 -2.78 2.52 -10.19
N TRP A 175 -2.14 3.01 -9.14
CA TRP A 175 -1.03 3.95 -9.23
C TRP A 175 0.32 3.26 -9.38
N VAL A 176 0.37 1.94 -9.16
CA VAL A 176 1.62 1.17 -9.11
C VAL A 176 1.61 0.02 -10.11
N ASP A 177 2.82 -0.28 -10.57
CA ASP A 177 3.16 -1.39 -11.41
C ASP A 177 4.21 -2.25 -10.75
N ILE A 178 4.03 -3.56 -10.87
CA ILE A 178 5.04 -4.52 -10.48
C ILE A 178 5.57 -5.14 -11.77
N SER A 179 6.85 -4.91 -12.05
CA SER A 179 7.54 -5.50 -13.19
C SER A 179 8.55 -6.54 -12.71
N LEU A 180 8.57 -7.69 -13.38
CA LEU A 180 9.65 -8.66 -13.22
C LEU A 180 10.85 -8.18 -14.03
N LEU A 181 12.01 -8.13 -13.40
CA LEU A 181 13.29 -7.83 -14.01
C LEU A 181 14.18 -9.06 -13.94
N HIS A 182 15.11 -9.16 -14.88
CA HIS A 182 16.11 -10.20 -14.90
C HIS A 182 17.50 -9.66 -15.22
N SER A 183 18.52 -10.38 -14.76
CA SER A 183 19.92 -10.21 -15.15
C SER A 183 20.60 -11.59 -15.14
N ASP A 184 21.70 -11.77 -15.85
CA ASP A 184 22.48 -13.00 -15.78
C ASP A 184 23.97 -12.70 -15.51
N ASP A 185 24.77 -13.75 -15.27
CA ASP A 185 26.19 -13.57 -14.95
C ASP A 185 27.03 -13.14 -16.18
N LEU A 186 26.48 -13.28 -17.39
CA LEU A 186 27.15 -12.90 -18.65
C LEU A 186 26.87 -11.44 -19.03
N ASP A 187 25.68 -10.93 -18.72
CA ASP A 187 25.24 -9.56 -18.86
C ASP A 187 24.53 -9.10 -17.58
N SER A 188 25.26 -8.32 -16.78
CA SER A 188 24.76 -7.76 -15.53
C SER A 188 23.72 -6.65 -15.73
N ARG A 189 23.37 -6.29 -16.97
CA ARG A 189 22.30 -5.32 -17.25
C ARG A 189 20.96 -5.89 -16.81
N VAL A 190 20.31 -5.17 -15.89
CA VAL A 190 18.95 -5.48 -15.45
C VAL A 190 17.98 -5.05 -16.54
N ARG A 191 17.14 -5.98 -17.00
CA ARG A 191 16.14 -5.74 -18.06
C ARG A 191 14.76 -6.19 -17.61
N PRO A 192 13.68 -5.51 -18.02
CA PRO A 192 12.34 -6.05 -17.84
C PRO A 192 12.19 -7.40 -18.54
N TRP A 193 11.51 -8.32 -17.86
CA TRP A 193 11.08 -9.57 -18.47
C TRP A 193 9.78 -9.32 -19.23
N ASP A 194 9.78 -9.67 -20.51
CA ASP A 194 8.60 -9.66 -21.36
C ASP A 194 8.48 -11.00 -22.08
N SER A 195 7.35 -11.67 -21.91
CA SER A 195 7.04 -12.93 -22.61
C SER A 195 7.19 -12.88 -24.13
N ALA A 196 7.05 -11.71 -24.76
CA ALA A 196 7.11 -11.54 -26.21
C ALA A 196 8.53 -11.22 -26.73
N VAL A 197 9.39 -10.60 -25.90
CA VAL A 197 10.69 -10.05 -26.33
C VAL A 197 11.87 -10.78 -25.66
N SER A 198 11.68 -11.26 -24.43
CA SER A 198 12.68 -12.01 -23.68
C SER A 198 12.67 -13.46 -24.16
N GLY A 199 13.29 -13.71 -25.31
CA GLY A 199 13.53 -15.04 -25.89
C GLY A 199 14.44 -15.91 -25.03
N PHE A 200 14.01 -16.25 -23.81
CA PHE A 200 14.67 -17.19 -22.92
C PHE A 200 14.51 -18.62 -23.46
N GLY A 201 15.38 -18.96 -24.41
CA GLY A 201 15.73 -20.33 -24.79
C GLY A 201 14.58 -21.30 -25.06
N SER A 202 14.89 -22.60 -24.97
CA SER A 202 13.96 -23.69 -25.32
C SER A 202 12.65 -23.57 -24.51
N GLY A 203 11.53 -24.08 -25.02
CA GLY A 203 10.19 -23.87 -24.43
C GLY A 203 10.00 -24.25 -22.95
N GLY A 204 10.98 -24.89 -22.31
CA GLY A 204 11.06 -25.09 -20.85
C GLY A 204 11.64 -23.91 -20.07
N GLU A 205 12.62 -23.20 -20.61
CA GLU A 205 13.23 -22.03 -19.97
C GLU A 205 12.26 -20.83 -19.90
N GLN A 206 11.35 -20.72 -20.88
CA GLN A 206 10.28 -19.73 -20.91
C GLN A 206 9.26 -19.87 -19.75
N ARG A 207 9.20 -21.03 -19.09
CA ARG A 207 8.19 -21.30 -18.04
C ARG A 207 8.63 -20.91 -16.64
N VAL A 208 9.93 -20.90 -16.36
CA VAL A 208 10.46 -20.55 -15.04
C VAL A 208 10.07 -19.13 -14.60
N PRO A 209 10.17 -18.08 -15.44
CA PRO A 209 9.76 -16.73 -15.05
C PRO A 209 8.26 -16.66 -14.70
N VAL A 210 7.43 -17.46 -15.37
CA VAL A 210 5.99 -17.56 -15.08
C VAL A 210 5.75 -18.15 -13.69
N TYR A 211 6.48 -19.21 -13.32
CA TYR A 211 6.41 -19.76 -11.97
C TYR A 211 6.95 -18.79 -10.92
N VAL A 212 8.03 -18.06 -11.22
CA VAL A 212 8.55 -17.03 -10.34
C VAL A 212 7.49 -15.96 -10.09
N LEU A 213 6.81 -15.47 -11.13
CA LEU A 213 5.69 -14.53 -11.01
C LEU A 213 4.55 -15.11 -10.19
N LEU A 214 4.12 -16.34 -10.48
CA LEU A 214 3.00 -16.99 -9.81
C LEU A 214 3.26 -17.17 -8.31
N LEU A 215 4.43 -17.70 -7.96
CA LEU A 215 4.83 -17.93 -6.58
C LEU A 215 4.98 -16.62 -5.80
N THR A 216 5.55 -15.60 -6.44
CA THR A 216 5.66 -14.27 -5.88
C THR A 216 4.28 -13.66 -5.63
N ALA A 217 3.38 -13.73 -6.62
CA ALA A 217 2.01 -13.22 -6.50
C ALA A 217 1.25 -13.93 -5.38
N ALA A 218 1.38 -15.25 -5.27
CA ALA A 218 0.81 -16.02 -4.17
C ALA A 218 1.40 -15.59 -2.82
N ALA A 219 2.71 -15.43 -2.72
CA ALA A 219 3.37 -14.97 -1.49
C ALA A 219 2.92 -13.57 -1.07
N MET A 220 2.77 -12.63 -2.01
CA MET A 220 2.19 -11.30 -1.75
C MET A 220 0.77 -11.43 -1.20
N GLN A 221 -0.08 -12.25 -1.82
CA GLN A 221 -1.45 -12.47 -1.36
C GLN A 221 -1.49 -13.09 0.05
N PHE A 222 -0.60 -14.03 0.36
CA PHE A 222 -0.52 -14.63 1.69
C PHE A 222 0.02 -13.66 2.76
N ALA A 223 0.91 -12.74 2.38
CA ALA A 223 1.40 -11.69 3.28
C ALA A 223 0.31 -10.66 3.64
N VAL A 224 -0.63 -10.41 2.72
CA VAL A 224 -1.77 -9.50 2.96
C VAL A 224 -2.90 -10.18 3.73
N SER A 225 -3.21 -11.43 3.37
CA SER A 225 -4.37 -12.16 3.93
C SER A 225 -4.13 -12.82 5.29
N GLU A 226 -2.86 -12.92 5.74
CA GLU A 226 -2.47 -13.65 6.95
C GLU A 226 -3.02 -15.09 7.01
N ALA A 227 -3.24 -15.70 5.83
CA ALA A 227 -3.86 -17.00 5.73
C ALA A 227 -3.03 -18.06 6.49
N PRO A 228 -3.66 -18.89 7.34
CA PRO A 228 -2.97 -19.94 8.08
C PRO A 228 -2.48 -21.06 7.16
N LEU A 229 -3.15 -21.23 6.01
CA LEU A 229 -2.82 -22.23 5.00
C LEU A 229 -2.36 -21.54 3.70
N ARG A 230 -1.11 -21.79 3.32
CA ARG A 230 -0.47 -21.17 2.14
C ARG A 230 -0.17 -22.24 1.11
N LEU A 231 -1.19 -22.65 0.36
CA LEU A 231 -1.08 -23.70 -0.65
C LEU A 231 -1.34 -23.18 -2.06
N LEU A 232 -0.58 -23.70 -3.01
CA LEU A 232 -0.82 -23.53 -4.44
C LEU A 232 -0.97 -24.91 -5.09
N MET A 233 -2.08 -25.11 -5.80
CA MET A 233 -2.38 -26.34 -6.52
C MET A 233 -2.20 -26.14 -8.01
N HIS A 234 -1.49 -27.04 -8.70
CA HIS A 234 -1.24 -26.91 -10.13
C HIS A 234 -1.28 -28.28 -10.82
N ASP A 235 -2.17 -28.41 -11.81
CA ASP A 235 -2.23 -29.58 -12.70
C ASP A 235 -1.24 -29.42 -13.86
N GLU A 236 -0.64 -30.51 -14.32
CA GLU A 236 0.44 -30.50 -15.31
C GLU A 236 1.63 -29.58 -14.95
N ALA A 237 1.96 -29.49 -13.67
CA ALA A 237 3.05 -28.67 -13.20
C ALA A 237 4.39 -29.10 -13.82
N PHE A 238 5.23 -28.11 -14.13
CA PHE A 238 6.57 -28.31 -14.70
C PHE A 238 6.58 -29.07 -16.04
N ALA A 239 5.44 -29.19 -16.72
CA ALA A 239 5.40 -29.77 -18.05
C ALA A 239 6.37 -29.03 -18.98
N ARG A 240 7.23 -29.78 -19.67
CA ARG A 240 8.28 -29.28 -20.59
C ARG A 240 9.42 -28.49 -19.91
N MET A 241 9.50 -28.49 -18.58
CA MET A 241 10.65 -27.95 -17.84
C MET A 241 11.66 -29.06 -17.57
N ASP A 242 12.96 -28.75 -17.56
CA ASP A 242 13.97 -29.71 -17.09
C ASP A 242 13.89 -29.88 -15.56
N GLN A 243 14.39 -31.01 -15.06
CA GLN A 243 14.34 -31.37 -13.65
C GLN A 243 15.05 -30.34 -12.75
N ARG A 244 16.19 -29.81 -13.20
CA ARG A 244 16.98 -28.83 -12.42
C ARG A 244 16.19 -27.55 -12.16
N ASN A 245 15.52 -27.03 -13.18
CA ASN A 245 14.70 -25.84 -13.08
C ASN A 245 13.41 -26.10 -12.26
N ALA A 246 12.79 -27.27 -12.40
CA ALA A 246 11.65 -27.66 -11.57
C ALA A 246 12.04 -27.70 -10.08
N ASP A 247 13.19 -28.30 -9.75
CA ASP A 247 13.72 -28.35 -8.38
C ASP A 247 13.97 -26.95 -7.80
N LEU A 248 14.50 -26.03 -8.62
CA LEU A 248 14.73 -24.64 -8.22
C LEU A 248 13.42 -23.91 -7.91
N VAL A 249 12.37 -24.13 -8.72
CA VAL A 249 11.05 -23.54 -8.47
C VAL A 249 10.44 -24.10 -7.18
N VAL A 250 10.55 -25.40 -6.93
CA VAL A 250 10.06 -26.03 -5.68
C VAL A 250 10.81 -25.48 -4.46
N ARG A 251 12.14 -25.37 -4.53
CA ARG A 251 12.95 -24.73 -3.47
C ARG A 251 12.55 -23.27 -3.24
N PHE A 252 12.31 -22.53 -4.31
CA PHE A 252 11.88 -21.14 -4.21
C PHE A 252 10.50 -21.04 -3.53
N ALA A 253 9.54 -21.90 -3.87
CA ALA A 253 8.25 -21.96 -3.18
C ALA A 253 8.41 -22.23 -1.67
N GLN A 254 9.31 -23.14 -1.29
CA GLN A 254 9.64 -23.40 0.11
C GLN A 254 10.24 -22.18 0.82
N GLN A 255 11.16 -21.45 0.17
CA GLN A 255 11.72 -20.21 0.71
C GLN A 255 10.65 -19.12 0.91
N LEU A 256 9.62 -19.08 0.06
CA LEU A 256 8.49 -18.19 0.23
C LEU A 256 7.50 -18.66 1.32
N GLY A 257 7.65 -19.87 1.85
CA GLY A 257 6.70 -20.48 2.78
C GLY A 257 5.38 -20.85 2.10
N VAL A 258 5.42 -21.18 0.81
CA VAL A 258 4.27 -21.63 0.02
C VAL A 258 4.38 -23.13 -0.20
N GLY A 259 3.40 -23.88 0.29
CA GLY A 259 3.26 -25.31 0.02
C GLY A 259 2.70 -25.54 -1.38
N LEU A 260 3.20 -26.59 -2.04
CA LEU A 260 2.78 -26.95 -3.40
C LEU A 260 2.05 -28.28 -3.41
N VAL A 261 0.94 -28.34 -4.15
CA VAL A 261 0.26 -29.58 -4.53
C VAL A 261 0.29 -29.64 -6.04
N ILE A 262 1.05 -30.60 -6.58
CA ILE A 262 1.34 -30.65 -8.01
C ILE A 262 1.00 -32.01 -8.58
N ALA A 263 0.37 -32.02 -9.74
CA ALA A 263 0.32 -33.18 -10.61
C ALA A 263 1.29 -32.96 -11.76
N SER A 264 2.22 -33.90 -11.97
CA SER A 264 3.20 -33.79 -13.05
C SER A 264 3.46 -35.17 -13.65
N PRO A 265 3.52 -35.30 -14.99
CA PRO A 265 3.77 -36.58 -15.63
C PRO A 265 5.22 -37.06 -15.49
N ASN A 266 6.17 -36.13 -15.32
CA ASN A 266 7.60 -36.41 -15.51
C ASN A 266 8.49 -35.89 -14.37
N LEU A 267 7.94 -35.58 -13.19
CA LEU A 267 8.71 -35.02 -12.10
C LEU A 267 9.20 -36.11 -11.15
N ASP A 268 10.52 -36.26 -11.07
CA ASP A 268 11.15 -37.10 -10.05
C ASP A 268 11.57 -36.20 -8.89
N LEU A 269 10.83 -36.19 -7.78
CA LEU A 269 10.95 -35.19 -6.70
C LEU A 269 12.16 -35.40 -5.77
N PHE A 270 13.36 -35.61 -6.34
CA PHE A 270 14.63 -35.70 -5.61
C PHE A 270 15.38 -34.37 -5.53
N ALA A 271 14.64 -33.26 -5.39
CA ALA A 271 15.23 -31.96 -5.19
C ALA A 271 16.02 -31.92 -3.87
N GLU A 272 17.35 -31.85 -3.97
CA GLU A 272 18.21 -31.52 -2.84
C GLU A 272 17.72 -30.21 -2.18
N GLY A 273 17.62 -30.17 -0.85
CA GLY A 273 17.12 -29.00 -0.11
C GLY A 273 15.60 -28.88 0.07
N VAL A 274 14.79 -29.80 -0.47
CA VAL A 274 13.36 -29.89 -0.08
C VAL A 274 13.24 -30.53 1.31
N THR A 275 12.56 -29.82 2.21
CA THR A 275 12.44 -30.16 3.64
C THR A 275 11.36 -31.19 3.88
N TYR A 276 10.18 -31.01 3.27
CA TYR A 276 9.04 -31.92 3.38
C TYR A 276 8.43 -32.16 2.01
N ALA A 277 8.30 -33.44 1.62
CA ALA A 277 7.64 -33.81 0.38
C ALA A 277 6.95 -35.17 0.51
N THR A 278 5.75 -35.26 -0.07
CA THR A 278 5.02 -36.52 -0.26
C THR A 278 4.72 -36.67 -1.73
N ALA A 279 5.12 -37.79 -2.33
CA ALA A 279 4.92 -38.07 -3.75
C ALA A 279 4.13 -39.38 -3.95
N TYR A 280 3.14 -39.34 -4.83
CA TYR A 280 2.35 -40.49 -5.24
C TYR A 280 2.47 -40.68 -6.75
N ARG A 281 2.74 -41.91 -7.18
CA ARG A 281 2.60 -42.32 -8.57
C ARG A 281 1.20 -42.87 -8.77
N LEU A 282 0.51 -42.35 -9.76
CA LEU A 282 -0.79 -42.86 -10.19
C LEU A 282 -0.59 -43.77 -11.40
N ARG A 283 -1.11 -45.00 -11.34
CA ARG A 283 -1.06 -45.96 -12.45
C ARG A 283 -2.45 -46.49 -12.74
N GLN A 284 -2.87 -46.40 -14.00
CA GLN A 284 -4.08 -47.08 -14.45
C GLN A 284 -3.80 -48.58 -14.62
N MET A 285 -4.58 -49.40 -13.96
CA MET A 285 -4.53 -50.86 -14.02
C MET A 285 -5.29 -51.37 -15.26
N PRO A 286 -5.01 -52.59 -15.76
CA PRO A 286 -5.70 -53.15 -16.94
C PRO A 286 -7.23 -53.24 -16.81
N ASN A 287 -7.75 -53.28 -15.59
CA ASN A 287 -9.17 -53.30 -15.27
C ASN A 287 -9.79 -51.89 -15.17
N GLY A 288 -9.06 -50.83 -15.55
CA GLY A 288 -9.53 -49.45 -15.54
C GLY A 288 -9.44 -48.74 -14.18
N HIS A 289 -9.11 -49.45 -13.09
CA HIS A 289 -8.93 -48.83 -11.77
C HIS A 289 -7.62 -48.04 -11.69
N ILE A 290 -7.62 -46.96 -10.91
CA ILE A 290 -6.41 -46.17 -10.62
C ILE A 290 -5.79 -46.69 -9.33
N ALA A 291 -4.58 -47.25 -9.44
CA ALA A 291 -3.76 -47.58 -8.29
C ALA A 291 -2.89 -46.37 -7.92
N ARG A 292 -2.70 -46.16 -6.61
CA ARG A 292 -1.76 -45.19 -6.06
C ARG A 292 -0.58 -45.92 -5.42
N GLU A 293 0.62 -45.53 -5.77
CA GLU A 293 1.86 -46.03 -5.20
C GLU A 293 2.56 -44.85 -4.51
N ALA A 294 2.82 -44.97 -3.21
CA ALA A 294 3.60 -43.96 -2.50
C ALA A 294 5.06 -44.12 -2.93
N LEU A 295 5.62 -43.08 -3.55
CA LEU A 295 7.01 -43.12 -4.00
C LEU A 295 7.93 -42.70 -2.87
N HIS A 296 7.67 -41.52 -2.28
CA HIS A 296 8.62 -40.90 -1.35
C HIS A 296 7.91 -40.08 -0.27
N LEU A 297 8.43 -40.21 0.95
CA LEU A 297 8.14 -39.37 2.11
C LEU A 297 9.49 -38.86 2.61
N LYS A 298 9.81 -37.60 2.35
CA LYS A 298 10.98 -36.94 2.92
C LYS A 298 10.51 -36.04 4.04
N ALA A 299 10.98 -36.30 5.25
CA ALA A 299 10.86 -35.41 6.39
C ALA A 299 12.27 -34.97 6.78
N ALA A 300 12.48 -33.68 7.05
CA ALA A 300 13.72 -33.23 7.66
C ALA A 300 13.91 -33.95 9.01
N PRO A 301 15.16 -34.25 9.42
CA PRO A 301 15.41 -34.57 10.81
C PRO A 301 14.87 -33.42 11.67
N ALA A 302 14.17 -33.76 12.77
CA ALA A 302 13.72 -32.77 13.73
C ALA A 302 14.93 -31.90 14.12
N PRO A 303 14.77 -30.58 14.31
CA PRO A 303 15.86 -29.78 14.84
C PRO A 303 16.30 -30.44 16.14
N ASP A 304 17.60 -30.75 16.24
CA ASP A 304 18.20 -31.27 17.47
C ASP A 304 17.80 -30.29 18.57
N VAL A 305 16.88 -30.72 19.43
CA VAL A 305 16.68 -30.07 20.70
C VAL A 305 18.00 -30.31 21.41
N GLU A 306 18.90 -29.32 21.36
CA GLU A 306 19.97 -29.20 22.33
C GLU A 306 19.28 -29.30 23.69
N MET A 307 19.28 -30.52 24.22
CA MET A 307 19.11 -30.77 25.62
C MET A 307 20.22 -29.95 26.25
N ALA A 308 19.85 -28.78 26.74
CA ALA A 308 20.63 -28.04 27.71
C ALA A 308 20.80 -28.98 28.90
N ASP A 309 21.82 -29.82 28.79
CA ASP A 309 22.41 -30.57 29.87
C ASP A 309 23.00 -29.52 30.80
N ASN A 310 22.14 -29.00 31.66
CA ASN A 310 22.52 -28.12 32.74
C ASN A 310 23.15 -28.99 33.83
N SER A 311 24.31 -29.56 33.51
CA SER A 311 25.15 -30.31 34.43
C SER A 311 26.64 -29.92 34.24
N ASN A 312 26.99 -28.72 34.69
CA ASN A 312 28.15 -28.52 35.59
C ASN A 312 28.47 -27.04 35.84
N ARG A 313 28.63 -26.75 37.14
CA ARG A 313 29.61 -25.86 37.79
C ARG A 313 29.45 -24.36 37.68
#